data_AF-A0A8T6QIS2-F1
#
_entry.id   AF-A0A8T6QIS2-F1
#
_cell.length_a   1.000
_cell.length_b   1.000
_cell.length_c   1.000
_cell.angle_alpha   90.00
_cell.angle_beta   90.00
_cell.angle_gamma   90.00
#
_symmetry.space_group_name_H-M   'P 1'
#
loop_
_entity.id
_entity.type
_entity.pdbx_description
1 polymer ?
#
loop_
_entity_poly.entity_id
_entity_poly.type
_entity_poly.pdbx_seq_one_letter_code
_entity_poly.pdbx_strand_id
1 'polypeptide(L)'
;DGASKTLNEIGIKQDGTTGKLKIDDDKLKKVLNENTASVRELLVGDGKETGITTKIATEVKGYLADDGIIDSAQDSINATLKKLTKQYLSVSASIDDTVARYTAQFTQLDTMMSKLNNTSTYLSQQFTAMSNS
;
A
#
# COMPACT_ATOMS: atom_id res chain seq x y z
N ASP A 1 -2.38 -37.28 -38.28
CA ASP A 1 -2.01 -35.91 -37.87
C ASP A 1 -2.88 -35.42 -36.72
N GLY A 2 -2.32 -35.46 -35.51
CA GLY A 2 -2.93 -34.84 -34.34
C GLY A 2 -2.44 -33.41 -34.20
N ALA A 3 -3.35 -32.44 -34.13
CA ALA A 3 -3.01 -31.06 -33.82
C ALA A 3 -2.24 -31.00 -32.49
N SER A 4 -1.13 -30.27 -32.44
CA SER A 4 -0.40 -30.00 -31.19
C SER A 4 -1.32 -29.26 -30.22
N LYS A 5 -1.56 -29.84 -29.05
CA LYS A 5 -2.48 -29.31 -28.02
C LYS A 5 -1.74 -28.60 -26.89
N THR A 6 -0.43 -28.79 -26.76
CA THR A 6 0.36 -28.24 -25.63
C THR A 6 1.70 -27.65 -26.06
N LEU A 7 2.22 -26.70 -25.25
CA LEU A 7 3.55 -26.09 -25.45
C LEU A 7 4.67 -27.14 -25.47
N ASN A 8 4.57 -28.17 -24.63
CA ASN A 8 5.59 -29.23 -24.55
C ASN A 8 5.68 -30.05 -25.85
N GLU A 9 4.55 -30.25 -26.55
CA GLU A 9 4.52 -30.94 -27.84
C GLU A 9 5.27 -30.17 -28.93
N ILE A 10 5.27 -28.84 -28.87
CA ILE A 10 6.02 -27.97 -29.78
C ILE A 10 7.44 -27.63 -29.29
N GLY A 11 7.94 -28.30 -28.24
CA GLY A 11 9.31 -28.09 -27.73
C GLY A 11 9.48 -26.93 -26.76
N ILE A 12 8.39 -26.35 -26.25
CA ILE A 12 8.43 -25.32 -25.21
C ILE A 12 8.05 -25.95 -23.87
N LYS A 13 9.02 -26.08 -22.97
CA LYS A 13 8.82 -26.66 -21.63
C LYS A 13 8.84 -25.58 -20.57
N GLN A 14 7.98 -25.72 -19.57
CA GLN A 14 8.10 -24.94 -18.35
C GLN A 14 9.04 -25.65 -17.38
N ASP A 15 9.99 -24.91 -16.84
CA ASP A 15 10.84 -25.36 -15.76
C ASP A 15 10.01 -25.43 -14.46
N GLY A 16 9.90 -26.63 -13.89
CA GLY A 16 9.00 -26.88 -12.75
C GLY A 16 9.39 -26.21 -11.43
N THR A 17 10.60 -25.63 -11.33
CA THR A 17 11.07 -24.95 -10.11
C THR A 17 11.06 -23.43 -10.28
N THR A 18 11.46 -22.91 -11.44
CA THR A 18 11.54 -21.47 -11.70
C THR A 18 10.34 -20.92 -12.48
N GLY A 19 9.52 -21.78 -13.07
CA GLY A 19 8.44 -21.40 -13.97
C GLY A 19 8.90 -20.85 -15.33
N LYS A 20 10.21 -20.78 -15.59
CA LYS A 20 10.77 -20.24 -16.85
C LYS A 20 10.48 -21.18 -18.01
N LEU A 21 10.24 -20.59 -19.19
CA LEU A 21 10.12 -21.36 -20.43
C LEU A 21 11.52 -21.69 -20.96
N LYS A 22 11.75 -22.97 -21.25
CA LYS A 22 12.93 -23.53 -21.92
C LYS A 22 12.51 -24.03 -23.31
N ILE A 23 13.26 -23.64 -24.33
CA ILE A 23 12.99 -24.00 -25.72
C ILE A 23 13.95 -25.12 -26.13
N ASP A 24 13.40 -26.21 -26.65
CA ASP A 24 14.12 -27.26 -27.35
C ASP A 24 14.10 -26.92 -28.84
N ASP A 25 15.18 -26.29 -29.31
CA ASP A 25 15.27 -25.76 -30.67
C ASP A 25 15.11 -26.84 -31.74
N ASP A 26 15.65 -28.03 -31.51
CA ASP A 26 15.60 -29.13 -32.48
C ASP A 26 14.17 -29.67 -32.58
N LYS A 27 13.49 -29.86 -31.45
CA LYS A 27 12.08 -30.28 -31.43
C LYS A 27 11.17 -29.21 -32.02
N LEU A 28 11.37 -27.94 -31.68
CA LEU A 28 10.58 -26.83 -32.23
C LEU A 28 10.77 -26.72 -33.75
N LYS A 29 12.01 -26.77 -34.25
CA LYS A 29 12.30 -26.77 -35.70
C LYS A 29 11.63 -27.95 -36.42
N LYS A 30 11.71 -29.15 -35.84
CA LYS A 30 11.07 -30.34 -36.39
C LYS A 30 9.56 -30.13 -36.54
N VAL A 31 8.87 -29.71 -35.48
CA VAL A 31 7.42 -29.51 -35.51
C VAL A 31 7.01 -28.35 -36.42
N LEU A 32 7.83 -27.28 -36.50
CA LEU A 32 7.60 -26.19 -37.45
C LEU A 32 7.68 -26.65 -38.91
N ASN A 33 8.63 -27.52 -39.24
CA ASN A 33 8.79 -28.07 -40.59
C ASN A 33 7.71 -29.10 -40.93
N GLU A 34 7.30 -29.91 -39.97
CA GLU A 34 6.32 -30.99 -40.18
C GLU A 34 4.87 -30.49 -40.13
N ASN A 35 4.57 -29.48 -39.30
CA ASN A 35 3.19 -29.03 -39.07
C ASN A 35 3.10 -27.57 -38.60
N THR A 36 3.55 -26.64 -39.45
CA THR A 36 3.50 -25.20 -39.17
C THR A 36 2.09 -24.71 -38.82
N ALA A 37 1.06 -25.28 -39.47
CA ALA A 37 -0.34 -24.90 -39.24
C ALA A 37 -0.79 -25.20 -37.81
N SER A 38 -0.42 -26.36 -37.24
CA SER A 38 -0.78 -26.70 -35.86
C SER A 38 -0.03 -25.83 -34.84
N VAL A 39 1.23 -25.45 -35.11
CA VAL A 39 1.97 -24.53 -34.24
C VAL A 39 1.32 -23.15 -34.24
N ARG A 40 0.90 -22.67 -35.43
CA ARG A 40 0.17 -21.41 -35.55
C ARG A 40 -1.16 -21.45 -34.80
N GLU A 41 -1.94 -22.50 -34.96
CA GLU A 41 -3.22 -22.67 -34.28
C GLU A 41 -3.05 -22.69 -32.75
N LEU A 42 -2.02 -23.37 -32.23
CA LEU A 42 -1.75 -23.42 -30.80
C LEU A 42 -1.32 -22.06 -30.24
N LEU A 43 -0.39 -21.38 -30.91
CA LEU A 43 0.20 -20.14 -30.40
C LEU A 43 -0.72 -18.95 -30.62
N VAL A 44 -1.22 -18.77 -31.83
CA VAL A 44 -1.98 -17.57 -32.27
C VAL A 44 -3.47 -17.86 -32.34
N GLY A 45 -3.87 -19.08 -32.69
CA GLY A 45 -5.27 -19.43 -32.93
C GLY A 45 -5.91 -18.53 -33.98
N ASP A 46 -7.13 -18.07 -33.70
CA ASP A 46 -7.89 -17.14 -34.54
C ASP A 46 -7.44 -15.67 -34.40
N GLY A 47 -6.51 -15.38 -33.49
CA GLY A 47 -6.03 -14.04 -33.18
C GLY A 47 -7.04 -13.15 -32.45
N LYS A 48 -8.12 -13.72 -31.91
CA LYS A 48 -9.20 -12.99 -31.21
C LYS A 48 -9.56 -13.62 -29.87
N GLU A 49 -9.85 -14.92 -29.86
CA GLU A 49 -10.33 -15.66 -28.68
C GLU A 49 -9.48 -16.90 -28.37
N THR A 50 -8.92 -17.55 -29.40
CA THR A 50 -8.12 -18.77 -29.27
C THR A 50 -6.64 -18.48 -29.45
N GLY A 51 -5.81 -19.45 -29.07
CA GLY A 51 -4.36 -19.30 -29.06
C GLY A 51 -3.81 -18.79 -27.73
N ILE A 52 -2.63 -19.28 -27.38
CA ILE A 52 -1.95 -18.97 -26.12
C ILE A 52 -1.58 -17.48 -26.04
N THR A 53 -1.01 -16.92 -27.11
CA THR A 53 -0.55 -15.52 -27.12
C THR A 53 -1.72 -14.54 -27.09
N THR A 54 -2.81 -14.86 -27.79
CA THR A 54 -4.06 -14.09 -27.78
C THR A 54 -4.64 -14.01 -26.37
N LYS A 55 -4.77 -15.15 -25.69
CA LYS A 55 -5.29 -15.18 -24.31
C LYS A 55 -4.39 -14.43 -23.33
N ILE A 56 -3.07 -14.62 -23.42
CA ILE A 56 -2.11 -13.88 -22.59
C ILE A 56 -2.25 -12.37 -22.82
N ALA A 57 -2.33 -11.93 -24.08
CA ALA A 57 -2.48 -10.51 -24.40
C ALA A 57 -3.78 -9.93 -23.83
N THR A 58 -4.90 -10.66 -23.91
CA THR A 58 -6.18 -10.23 -23.34
C THR A 58 -6.12 -10.11 -21.82
N GLU A 59 -5.57 -11.10 -21.12
CA GLU A 59 -5.43 -11.06 -19.65
C GLU A 59 -4.51 -9.91 -19.21
N VAL A 60 -3.35 -9.76 -19.85
CA VAL A 60 -2.41 -8.67 -19.57
C VAL A 60 -3.06 -7.31 -19.81
N LYS A 61 -3.83 -7.17 -20.90
CA LYS A 61 -4.58 -5.94 -21.18
C LYS A 61 -5.63 -5.66 -20.11
N GLY A 62 -6.33 -6.67 -19.61
CA GLY A 62 -7.29 -6.53 -18.51
C GLY A 62 -6.63 -6.09 -17.20
N TYR A 63 -5.43 -6.60 -16.90
CA TYR A 63 -4.70 -6.20 -15.69
C TYR A 63 -4.16 -4.77 -15.76
N LEU A 64 -3.80 -4.31 -16.97
CA LEU A 64 -3.26 -2.97 -17.24
C LEU A 64 -4.32 -1.94 -17.62
N ALA A 65 -5.59 -2.34 -17.73
CA ALA A 65 -6.68 -1.43 -18.03
C ALA A 65 -6.91 -0.45 -16.87
N ASP A 66 -7.53 0.68 -17.19
CA ASP A 66 -8.16 1.55 -16.18
C ASP A 66 -9.21 0.72 -15.42
N ASP A 67 -9.29 0.89 -14.09
CA ASP A 67 -10.06 0.02 -13.18
C ASP A 67 -9.62 -1.47 -13.18
N GLY A 68 -8.50 -1.79 -13.84
CA GLY A 68 -7.86 -3.09 -13.79
C GLY A 68 -7.30 -3.43 -12.40
N ILE A 69 -6.81 -4.65 -12.22
CA ILE A 69 -6.34 -5.12 -10.90
C ILE A 69 -5.15 -4.31 -10.37
N ILE A 70 -4.26 -3.86 -11.25
CA ILE A 70 -3.08 -3.07 -10.87
C ILE A 70 -3.49 -1.67 -10.44
N ASP A 71 -4.38 -1.04 -11.22
CA ASP A 71 -4.90 0.29 -10.92
C ASP A 71 -5.72 0.30 -9.62
N SER A 72 -6.62 -0.68 -9.45
CA SER A 72 -7.39 -0.89 -8.22
C SER A 72 -6.50 -1.07 -6.99
N ALA A 73 -5.38 -1.79 -7.12
CA ALA A 73 -4.42 -1.94 -6.03
C ALA A 73 -3.71 -0.63 -5.71
N GLN A 74 -3.30 0.14 -6.74
CA GLN A 74 -2.69 1.46 -6.57
C GLN A 74 -3.65 2.43 -5.87
N ASP A 75 -4.91 2.45 -6.27
CA ASP A 75 -5.94 3.30 -5.67
C ASP A 75 -6.23 2.93 -4.22
N SER A 76 -6.30 1.63 -3.91
CA SER A 76 -6.47 1.16 -2.54
C SER A 76 -5.30 1.57 -1.63
N ILE A 77 -4.07 1.49 -2.14
CA ILE A 77 -2.86 1.92 -1.43
C ILE A 77 -2.90 3.44 -1.22
N ASN A 78 -3.24 4.22 -2.25
CA ASN A 78 -3.35 5.67 -2.17
C ASN A 78 -4.45 6.12 -1.19
N ALA A 79 -5.59 5.43 -1.15
CA ALA A 79 -6.66 5.66 -0.19
C ALA A 79 -6.20 5.38 1.24
N THR A 80 -5.46 4.28 1.44
CA THR A 80 -4.86 3.93 2.73
C THR A 80 -3.87 5.00 3.17
N LEU A 81 -2.99 5.47 2.28
CA LEU A 81 -2.04 6.55 2.55
C LEU A 81 -2.77 7.83 2.97
N LYS A 82 -3.79 8.27 2.22
CA LYS A 82 -4.61 9.45 2.56
C LYS A 82 -5.27 9.31 3.94
N LYS A 83 -5.78 8.12 4.27
CA LYS A 83 -6.37 7.83 5.59
C LYS A 83 -5.33 7.96 6.71
N LEU A 84 -4.14 7.39 6.53
CA LEU A 84 -3.05 7.49 7.49
C LEU A 84 -2.61 8.94 7.70
N THR A 85 -2.48 9.73 6.63
CA THR A 85 -2.16 11.16 6.73
C THR A 85 -3.21 11.92 7.54
N LYS A 86 -4.51 11.67 7.31
CA LYS A 86 -5.59 12.31 8.08
C LYS A 86 -5.52 11.95 9.57
N GLN A 87 -5.27 10.67 9.89
CA GLN A 87 -5.12 10.24 11.28
C GLN A 87 -3.93 10.90 11.95
N TYR A 88 -2.78 10.95 11.27
CA TYR A 88 -1.58 11.63 11.76
C TYR A 88 -1.86 13.09 12.10
N LEU A 89 -2.47 13.85 11.18
CA LEU A 89 -2.78 15.27 11.40
C LEU A 89 -3.77 15.48 12.55
N SER A 90 -4.79 14.63 12.66
CA SER A 90 -5.77 14.70 13.76
C SER A 90 -5.12 14.44 15.12
N VAL A 91 -4.20 13.48 15.20
CA VAL A 91 -3.47 13.19 16.43
C VAL A 91 -2.50 14.33 16.77
N SER A 92 -1.79 14.87 15.77
CA SER A 92 -0.90 16.02 15.97
C SER A 92 -1.66 17.22 16.54
N ALA A 93 -2.81 17.57 15.97
CA ALA A 93 -3.65 18.65 16.48
C ALA A 93 -4.11 18.40 17.93
N SER A 94 -4.47 17.15 18.25
CA SER A 94 -4.88 16.78 19.62
C SER A 94 -3.72 16.90 20.63
N ILE A 95 -2.49 16.64 20.20
CA ILE A 95 -1.28 16.83 21.00
C ILE A 95 -1.06 18.33 21.24
N ASP A 96 -1.13 19.15 20.19
CA ASP A 96 -0.94 20.60 20.28
C ASP A 96 -1.98 21.24 21.22
N ASP A 97 -3.26 20.86 21.10
CA ASP A 97 -4.33 21.31 22.00
C ASP A 97 -4.08 20.90 23.46
N THR A 98 -3.55 19.69 23.68
CA THR A 98 -3.22 19.19 25.01
C THR A 98 -2.06 19.97 25.62
N VAL A 99 -1.02 20.25 24.84
CA VAL A 99 0.12 21.07 25.27
C VAL A 99 -0.35 22.48 25.60
N ALA A 100 -1.13 23.13 24.72
CA ALA A 100 -1.67 24.46 24.97
C ALA A 100 -2.51 24.54 26.25
N ARG A 101 -3.35 23.53 26.50
CA ARG A 101 -4.12 23.42 27.74
C ARG A 101 -3.22 23.31 28.97
N TYR A 102 -2.19 22.47 28.93
CA TYR A 102 -1.27 22.32 30.06
C TYR A 102 -0.43 23.58 30.29
N THR A 103 0.00 24.28 29.23
CA THR A 103 0.67 25.57 29.36
C THR A 103 -0.24 26.60 30.04
N ALA A 104 -1.51 26.70 29.63
CA ALA A 104 -2.47 27.62 30.25
C ALA A 104 -2.74 27.28 31.72
N GLN A 105 -2.90 26.00 32.05
CA GLN A 105 -3.06 25.55 33.44
C GLN A 105 -1.82 25.86 34.27
N PHE A 106 -0.62 25.66 33.73
CA PHE A 106 0.63 26.00 34.41
C PHE A 106 0.73 27.49 34.73
N THR A 107 0.42 28.38 33.78
CA THR A 107 0.40 29.83 34.01
C THR A 107 -0.63 30.25 35.08
N GLN A 108 -1.80 29.60 35.09
CA GLN A 108 -2.82 29.85 36.12
C GLN A 108 -2.35 29.38 37.50
N LEU A 109 -1.71 28.22 37.58
CA LEU A 109 -1.14 27.70 38.83
C LEU A 109 -0.02 28.59 39.36
N ASP A 110 0.86 29.12 38.49
CA ASP A 110 1.90 30.07 38.86
C ASP A 110 1.32 31.38 39.44
N THR A 111 0.27 31.89 38.79
CA THR A 111 -0.48 33.07 39.29
C THR A 111 -1.13 32.77 40.65
N MET A 112 -1.73 31.58 40.81
CA MET A 112 -2.33 31.17 42.07
C MET A 112 -1.29 31.01 43.18
N MET A 113 -0.13 30.40 42.88
CA MET A 113 0.99 30.28 43.80
C MET A 113 1.46 31.66 44.29
N SER A 114 1.59 32.62 43.37
CA SER A 114 1.94 34.01 43.70
C SER A 114 0.91 34.67 44.61
N LYS A 115 -0.40 34.49 44.33
CA LYS A 115 -1.48 34.98 45.20
C LYS A 115 -1.47 34.33 46.58
N LEU A 116 -1.23 33.02 46.66
CA LEU A 116 -1.14 32.28 47.91
C LEU A 116 0.05 32.73 48.76
N ASN A 117 1.22 32.97 48.13
CA ASN A 117 2.38 33.53 48.82
C ASN A 117 2.11 34.93 49.39
N ASN A 118 1.47 35.81 48.62
CA ASN A 118 1.07 37.14 49.09
C ASN A 118 0.07 37.06 50.25
N THR A 119 -0.91 36.16 50.14
CA THR A 119 -1.92 35.92 51.19
C THR A 119 -1.27 35.38 52.47
N SER A 120 -0.35 34.42 52.34
CA SER A 120 0.39 33.87 53.48
C SER A 120 1.20 34.95 54.18
N THR A 121 1.87 35.82 53.43
CA THR A 121 2.65 36.94 53.99
C THR A 121 1.75 37.91 54.76
N TYR A 122 0.60 38.27 54.19
CA TYR A 122 -0.38 39.13 54.85
C TYR A 122 -0.90 38.52 56.16
N LEU A 123 -1.30 37.24 56.14
CA LEU A 123 -1.78 36.54 57.34
C LEU A 123 -0.71 36.46 58.43
N SER A 124 0.56 36.20 58.07
CA SER A 124 1.67 36.22 59.03
C SER A 124 1.85 37.59 59.67
N GLN A 125 1.78 38.68 58.89
CA GLN A 125 1.86 40.05 59.41
C GLN A 125 0.72 40.37 60.38
N GLN A 126 -0.52 39.97 60.05
CA GLN A 126 -1.68 40.15 60.93
C GLN A 126 -1.51 39.38 62.25
N PHE A 127 -1.02 38.14 62.20
CA PHE A 127 -0.77 37.33 63.39
C PHE A 127 0.30 37.94 64.30
N THR A 128 1.40 38.45 63.73
CA THR A 128 2.44 39.16 64.49
C THR A 128 1.90 40.43 65.14
N ALA A 129 1.10 41.23 64.42
CA ALA A 129 0.49 42.44 64.96
C ALA A 129 -0.45 42.13 66.14
N MET A 130 -1.24 41.06 66.04
CA MET A 130 -2.11 40.59 67.13
C MET A 130 -1.33 40.03 68.33
N SER A 131 -0.17 39.41 68.11
CA SER A 131 0.64 38.82 69.19
C SER A 131 1.49 39.84 69.96
N ASN A 132 1.73 41.02 69.37
CA ASN A 132 2.47 42.12 69.98
C ASN A 132 1.55 43.18 70.63
N SER A 133 0.24 42.94 70.62
CA SER A 133 -0.79 43.73 71.32
C SER A 133 -1.23 43.02 72.59
#